data_AF-A0A923UKQ6-F1
#
_entry.id   AF-A0A923UKQ6-F1
#
_cell.length_a   1.000
_cell.length_b   1.000
_cell.length_c   1.000
_cell.angle_alpha   90.00
_cell.angle_beta   90.00
_cell.angle_gamma   90.00
#
_symmetry.space_group_name_H-M   'P 1'
#
loop_
_entity.id
_entity.type
_entity.pdbx_description
1 polymer ?
#
loop_
_entity_poly.entity_id
_entity_poly.type
_entity_poly.pdbx_seq_one_letter_code
_entity_poly.pdbx_strand_id
1 'polypeptide(L)'
;QPADLRDKLQAALGTFPLFSFWGPNANIKSSQWIADASIWVDKAENPTLSLIYLPHLDYCLQKFGVDFSKISKELGEIDKLVEELVTHYQSQGTNIILLSEYGINDVNQPIHINRILRENGLISVRVEQDLELLDTGISKAFATADHQIAHVYFNDLSERERVKTILENTEGIALVLDEEGKKEHHLNHERSGDLIVMAETNAWFTYYHWLDDAKAPDFARLVDIHKKTGYDPVEMFMNPKNPLIKLRAAYKLARKLLGFRYLMDVIPLDATLVKGSHGGIRAGKQFYPILISDSKISDKNILATDVYDVIWKSIFG
;
A
#
# COMPACT_ATOMS: atom_id res chain seq x y z
N GLN A 1 -23.07 5.65 -12.96
CA GLN A 1 -22.50 6.52 -11.90
C GLN A 1 -23.14 7.90 -12.03
N PRO A 2 -23.59 8.55 -10.94
CA PRO A 2 -24.16 9.89 -11.00
C PRO A 2 -23.06 10.91 -11.37
N ALA A 3 -23.16 11.49 -12.57
CA ALA A 3 -22.11 12.33 -13.14
C ALA A 3 -21.86 13.64 -12.37
N ASP A 4 -22.87 14.13 -11.64
CA ASP A 4 -22.87 15.39 -10.90
C ASP A 4 -22.45 15.25 -9.43
N LEU A 5 -22.31 14.03 -8.91
CA LEU A 5 -22.04 13.78 -7.49
C LEU A 5 -20.72 14.40 -7.03
N ARG A 6 -19.68 14.30 -7.85
CA ARG A 6 -18.38 14.91 -7.57
C ARG A 6 -18.51 16.42 -7.38
N ASP A 7 -19.22 17.09 -8.29
CA ASP A 7 -19.34 18.54 -8.29
C ASP A 7 -20.17 19.01 -7.07
N LYS A 8 -21.23 18.29 -6.72
CA LYS A 8 -22.03 18.55 -5.50
C LYS A 8 -21.21 18.41 -4.23
N LEU A 9 -20.46 17.31 -4.09
CA LEU A 9 -19.59 17.08 -2.94
C LEU A 9 -18.50 18.15 -2.83
N GLN A 10 -17.86 18.52 -3.94
CA GLN A 10 -16.82 19.56 -3.92
C GLN A 10 -17.39 20.96 -3.66
N ALA A 11 -18.62 21.25 -4.11
CA ALA A 11 -19.30 22.49 -3.75
C ALA A 11 -19.63 22.57 -2.26
N ALA A 12 -19.97 21.45 -1.63
CA ALA A 12 -20.32 21.38 -0.21
C ALA A 12 -19.11 21.30 0.73
N LEU A 13 -18.10 20.50 0.38
CA LEU A 13 -16.99 20.10 1.26
C LEU A 13 -15.62 20.62 0.80
N GLY A 14 -15.57 21.25 -0.38
CA GLY A 14 -14.31 21.59 -1.05
C GLY A 14 -13.65 20.40 -1.73
N THR A 15 -12.51 20.65 -2.37
CA THR A 15 -11.75 19.61 -3.10
C THR A 15 -11.17 18.58 -2.14
N PHE A 16 -11.19 17.30 -2.54
CA PHE A 16 -10.55 16.22 -1.80
C PHE A 16 -9.08 16.55 -1.48
N PRO A 17 -8.65 16.45 -0.20
CA PRO A 17 -7.30 16.85 0.21
C PRO A 17 -6.26 15.77 -0.14
N LEU A 18 -6.01 15.55 -1.44
CA LEU A 18 -5.12 14.48 -1.94
C LEU A 18 -3.72 14.49 -1.28
N PHE A 19 -3.15 15.67 -0.99
CA PHE A 19 -1.84 15.80 -0.32
C PHE A 19 -1.84 15.42 1.16
N SER A 20 -3.01 15.20 1.76
CA SER A 20 -3.19 14.61 3.08
C SER A 20 -3.57 13.14 3.02
N PHE A 21 -3.85 12.59 1.83
CA PHE A 21 -4.20 11.17 1.67
C PHE A 21 -2.95 10.33 1.77
N TRP A 22 -2.01 10.51 0.85
CA TRP A 22 -0.72 9.81 0.83
C TRP A 22 0.41 10.83 0.77
N GLY A 23 1.48 10.50 1.49
CA GLY A 23 2.81 11.02 1.27
C GLY A 23 3.41 11.41 2.61
N PRO A 24 4.47 12.23 2.62
CA PRO A 24 5.07 12.69 3.86
C PRO A 24 4.14 13.53 4.75
N ASN A 25 3.04 14.02 4.17
CA ASN A 25 2.04 14.84 4.84
C ASN A 25 0.70 14.11 5.06
N ALA A 26 0.64 12.78 4.91
CA ALA A 26 -0.57 12.01 5.20
C ALA A 26 -1.09 12.29 6.63
N ASN A 27 -2.39 12.53 6.78
CA ASN A 27 -3.04 12.86 8.06
C ASN A 27 -4.56 12.62 8.01
N ILE A 28 -5.27 12.86 9.11
CA ILE A 28 -6.71 12.56 9.27
C ILE A 28 -7.63 13.28 8.26
N LYS A 29 -7.20 14.39 7.65
CA LYS A 29 -8.08 15.23 6.82
C LYS A 29 -8.73 14.49 5.65
N SER A 30 -8.03 13.53 5.05
CA SER A 30 -8.60 12.76 3.93
C SER A 30 -9.67 11.79 4.40
N SER A 31 -9.46 11.13 5.54
CA SER A 31 -10.48 10.29 6.17
C SER A 31 -11.68 11.12 6.63
N GLN A 32 -11.45 12.30 7.21
CA GLN A 32 -12.53 13.22 7.58
C GLN A 32 -13.36 13.62 6.36
N TRP A 33 -12.71 14.01 5.26
CA TRP A 33 -13.43 14.36 4.02
C TRP A 33 -14.26 13.18 3.50
N ILE A 34 -13.74 11.96 3.57
CA ILE A 34 -14.48 10.75 3.16
C ILE A 34 -15.68 10.49 4.07
N ALA A 35 -15.52 10.66 5.39
CA ALA A 35 -16.61 10.53 6.35
C ALA A 35 -17.71 11.58 6.09
N ASP A 36 -17.32 12.86 5.93
CA ASP A 36 -18.24 13.97 5.65
C ASP A 36 -18.99 13.74 4.34
N ALA A 37 -18.29 13.28 3.30
CA ALA A 37 -18.89 12.92 2.01
C ALA A 37 -19.87 11.74 2.13
N SER A 38 -19.56 10.75 2.97
CA SER A 38 -20.42 9.59 3.18
C SER A 38 -21.71 9.99 3.90
N ILE A 39 -21.61 10.80 4.96
CA ILE A 39 -22.77 11.39 5.66
C ILE A 39 -23.60 12.27 4.72
N TRP A 40 -22.95 13.04 3.84
CA TRP A 40 -23.64 13.87 2.86
C TRP A 40 -24.46 13.01 1.88
N VAL A 41 -23.87 11.94 1.34
CA VAL A 41 -24.54 11.01 0.42
C VAL A 41 -25.68 10.30 1.12
N ASP A 42 -25.48 9.85 2.36
CA ASP A 42 -26.50 9.19 3.15
C ASP A 42 -27.75 10.07 3.34
N LYS A 43 -27.56 11.33 3.71
CA LYS A 43 -28.67 12.30 3.86
C LYS A 43 -29.39 12.61 2.55
N ALA A 44 -28.67 12.59 1.43
CA ALA A 44 -29.22 12.94 0.13
C ALA A 44 -29.97 11.77 -0.53
N GLU A 45 -29.44 10.55 -0.38
CA GLU A 45 -29.85 9.40 -1.19
C GLU A 45 -30.38 8.21 -0.38
N ASN A 46 -30.15 8.16 0.94
CA ASN A 46 -30.54 7.06 1.83
C ASN A 46 -30.23 5.66 1.24
N PRO A 47 -28.95 5.35 0.99
CA PRO A 47 -28.55 4.11 0.33
C PRO A 47 -28.79 2.89 1.21
N THR A 48 -29.15 1.76 0.59
CA THR A 48 -29.31 0.46 1.29
C THR A 48 -27.99 -0.08 1.87
N LEU A 49 -26.86 0.24 1.24
CA LEU A 49 -25.52 -0.16 1.68
C LEU A 49 -24.53 0.98 1.44
N SER A 50 -23.80 1.37 2.48
CA SER A 50 -22.67 2.30 2.40
C SER A 50 -21.36 1.56 2.69
N LEU A 51 -20.40 1.65 1.77
CA LEU A 51 -19.03 1.14 1.96
C LEU A 51 -18.09 2.35 2.08
N ILE A 52 -17.52 2.53 3.27
CA ILE A 52 -16.76 3.73 3.63
C ILE A 52 -15.32 3.31 3.93
N TYR A 53 -14.37 3.88 3.21
CA TYR A 53 -12.94 3.57 3.37
C TYR A 53 -12.22 4.68 4.13
N LEU A 54 -11.59 4.36 5.26
CA LEU A 54 -10.84 5.29 6.09
C LEU A 54 -9.34 4.92 6.09
N PRO A 55 -8.49 5.54 5.27
CA PRO A 55 -7.08 5.14 5.07
C PRO A 55 -6.14 5.52 6.22
N HIS A 56 -6.63 6.12 7.31
CA HIS A 56 -5.80 6.90 8.24
C HIS A 56 -4.64 6.09 8.84
N LEU A 57 -4.88 4.83 9.18
CA LEU A 57 -3.91 3.99 9.86
C LEU A 57 -2.90 3.32 8.93
N ASP A 58 -3.19 3.24 7.63
CA ASP A 58 -2.35 2.51 6.68
C ASP A 58 -0.93 3.10 6.65
N TYR A 59 -0.84 4.43 6.48
CA TYR A 59 0.45 5.10 6.36
C TYR A 59 1.24 5.18 7.67
N CYS A 60 0.60 5.46 8.82
CA CYS A 60 1.34 5.61 10.07
C CYS A 60 1.92 4.26 10.55
N LEU A 61 1.17 3.17 10.36
CA LEU A 61 1.62 1.83 10.71
C LEU A 61 2.76 1.38 9.80
N GLN A 62 2.75 1.69 8.50
CA GLN A 62 3.90 1.41 7.65
C GLN A 62 5.16 2.22 8.06
N LYS A 63 4.99 3.48 8.50
CA LYS A 63 6.11 4.34 8.94
C LYS A 63 6.73 3.92 10.26
N PHE A 64 5.91 3.53 11.23
CA PHE A 64 6.32 3.39 12.62
C PHE A 64 6.19 1.97 13.16
N GLY A 65 5.54 1.06 12.43
CA GLY A 65 5.15 -0.24 12.92
C GLY A 65 4.07 -0.11 14.00
N VAL A 66 3.90 -1.16 14.79
CA VAL A 66 2.99 -1.22 15.95
C VAL A 66 3.67 -0.61 17.18
N ASP A 67 4.21 0.59 17.02
CA ASP A 67 4.81 1.39 18.10
C ASP A 67 3.76 2.37 18.64
N PHE A 68 3.00 1.94 19.65
CA PHE A 68 1.93 2.73 20.27
C PHE A 68 2.41 4.10 20.79
N SER A 69 3.70 4.25 21.13
CA SER A 69 4.24 5.55 21.54
C SER A 69 4.28 6.57 20.39
N LYS A 70 4.32 6.09 19.15
CA LYS A 70 4.36 6.91 17.93
C LYS A 70 3.01 7.04 17.21
N ILE A 71 2.12 6.05 17.35
CA ILE A 71 0.82 6.00 16.64
C ILE A 71 -0.39 6.35 17.53
N SER A 72 -0.20 6.62 18.83
CA SER A 72 -1.31 6.90 19.75
C SER A 72 -2.17 8.07 19.32
N LYS A 73 -1.58 9.08 18.68
CA LYS A 73 -2.32 10.23 18.16
C LYS A 73 -3.25 9.80 17.03
N GLU A 74 -2.73 9.10 16.04
CA GLU A 74 -3.47 8.62 14.87
C GLU A 74 -4.59 7.65 15.27
N LEU A 75 -4.33 6.77 16.24
CA LEU A 75 -5.36 5.92 16.84
C LEU A 75 -6.49 6.73 17.47
N GLY A 76 -6.17 7.78 18.24
CA GLY A 76 -7.18 8.66 18.83
C GLY A 76 -7.92 9.54 17.82
N GLU A 77 -7.28 9.91 16.70
CA GLU A 77 -7.92 10.65 15.61
C GLU A 77 -8.92 9.77 14.84
N ILE A 78 -8.56 8.54 14.49
CA ILE A 78 -9.47 7.63 13.79
C ILE A 78 -10.60 7.13 14.68
N ASP A 79 -10.36 6.89 15.97
CA ASP A 79 -11.37 6.43 16.93
C ASP A 79 -12.54 7.43 17.02
N LYS A 80 -12.23 8.73 17.15
CA LYS A 80 -13.23 9.81 17.14
C LYS A 80 -13.99 9.88 15.81
N LEU A 81 -13.29 9.75 14.69
CA LEU A 81 -13.93 9.79 13.38
C LEU A 81 -14.88 8.60 13.17
N VAL A 82 -14.49 7.41 13.64
CA VAL A 82 -15.33 6.22 13.62
C VAL A 82 -16.53 6.42 14.55
N GLU A 83 -16.36 6.99 15.74
CA GLU A 83 -17.46 7.36 16.65
C GLU A 83 -18.48 8.29 15.97
N GLU A 84 -18.01 9.32 15.25
CA GLU A 84 -18.88 10.25 14.50
C GLU A 84 -19.72 9.53 13.45
N LEU A 85 -19.10 8.67 12.63
CA LEU A 85 -19.79 7.89 11.60
C LEU A 85 -20.78 6.90 12.20
N VAL A 86 -20.35 6.12 13.20
CA VAL A 86 -21.20 5.13 13.87
C VAL A 86 -22.41 5.82 14.49
N THR A 87 -22.21 6.95 15.18
CA THR A 87 -23.30 7.72 15.79
C THR A 87 -24.29 8.22 14.73
N HIS A 88 -23.80 8.76 13.60
CA HIS A 88 -24.67 9.19 12.50
C HIS A 88 -25.51 8.03 11.96
N TYR A 89 -24.89 6.92 11.57
CA TYR A 89 -25.61 5.80 10.96
C TYR A 89 -26.53 5.05 11.94
N GLN A 90 -26.14 4.93 13.21
CA GLN A 90 -27.04 4.39 14.25
C GLN A 90 -28.29 5.26 14.44
N SER A 91 -28.18 6.59 14.31
CA SER A 91 -29.34 7.49 14.38
C SER A 91 -30.34 7.28 13.22
N GLN A 92 -29.87 6.70 12.11
CA GLN A 92 -30.70 6.31 10.95
C GLN A 92 -31.25 4.87 11.07
N GLY A 93 -30.92 4.15 12.14
CA GLY A 93 -31.29 2.74 12.31
C GLY A 93 -30.50 1.79 11.40
N THR A 94 -29.33 2.21 10.93
CA THR A 94 -28.45 1.39 10.08
C THR A 94 -27.66 0.38 10.91
N ASN A 95 -27.54 -0.85 10.42
CA ASN A 95 -26.64 -1.87 10.97
C ASN A 95 -25.18 -1.53 10.66
N ILE A 96 -24.30 -1.60 11.65
CA ILE A 96 -22.89 -1.26 11.51
C ILE A 96 -22.02 -2.50 11.35
N ILE A 97 -21.08 -2.42 10.42
CA ILE A 97 -19.97 -3.35 10.25
C ILE A 97 -18.67 -2.55 10.20
N LEU A 98 -17.73 -2.84 11.10
CA LEU A 98 -16.35 -2.36 11.04
C LEU A 98 -15.47 -3.50 10.52
N LEU A 99 -14.76 -3.25 9.43
CA LEU A 99 -13.94 -4.24 8.75
C LEU A 99 -12.55 -3.65 8.48
N SER A 100 -11.51 -4.42 8.81
CA SER A 100 -10.15 -4.19 8.33
C SER A 100 -9.88 -5.09 7.13
N GLU A 101 -9.25 -4.58 6.08
CA GLU A 101 -8.89 -5.37 4.90
C GLU A 101 -7.74 -6.33 5.19
N TYR A 102 -6.71 -5.83 5.87
CA TYR A 102 -5.52 -6.56 6.32
C TYR A 102 -5.03 -5.97 7.64
N GLY A 103 -4.09 -6.66 8.29
CA GLY A 103 -3.32 -6.08 9.39
C GLY A 103 -1.89 -5.79 8.97
N ILE A 104 -1.23 -4.90 9.72
CA ILE A 104 0.15 -4.52 9.52
C ILE A 104 0.99 -5.04 10.68
N ASN A 105 2.08 -5.74 10.36
CA ASN A 105 3.03 -6.23 11.34
C ASN A 105 4.39 -5.53 11.19
N ASP A 106 5.21 -5.64 12.23
CA ASP A 106 6.52 -4.99 12.26
C ASP A 106 7.51 -5.64 11.28
N VAL A 107 8.25 -4.81 10.55
CA VAL A 107 9.34 -5.21 9.66
C VAL A 107 10.60 -4.39 9.90
N ASN A 108 11.76 -4.99 9.61
CA ASN A 108 13.06 -4.35 9.73
C ASN A 108 14.06 -4.76 8.64
N GLN A 109 13.71 -5.70 7.77
CA GLN A 109 14.59 -6.26 6.75
C GLN A 109 14.05 -6.00 5.33
N PRO A 110 14.50 -4.93 4.65
CA PRO A 110 14.17 -4.75 3.24
C PRO A 110 14.95 -5.72 2.34
N ILE A 111 14.26 -6.33 1.39
CA ILE A 111 14.81 -7.24 0.38
C ILE A 111 14.72 -6.53 -0.98
N HIS A 112 15.87 -6.23 -1.56
CA HIS A 112 15.94 -5.61 -2.88
C HIS A 112 15.86 -6.68 -3.98
N ILE A 113 14.68 -7.29 -4.16
CA ILE A 113 14.50 -8.46 -5.03
C ILE A 113 15.01 -8.23 -6.46
N ASN A 114 14.75 -7.06 -7.06
CA ASN A 114 15.25 -6.75 -8.40
C ASN A 114 16.77 -6.48 -8.44
N ARG A 115 17.41 -6.05 -7.34
CA ARG A 115 18.88 -6.00 -7.25
C ARG A 115 19.46 -7.41 -7.26
N ILE A 116 18.87 -8.35 -6.51
CA ILE A 116 19.29 -9.75 -6.47
C ILE A 116 19.19 -10.38 -7.87
N LEU A 117 18.06 -10.18 -8.56
CA LEU A 117 17.89 -10.66 -9.93
C LEU A 117 18.92 -10.01 -10.88
N ARG A 118 19.19 -8.72 -10.71
CA ARG A 118 20.17 -7.99 -11.53
C ARG A 118 21.60 -8.44 -11.33
N GLU A 119 22.03 -8.65 -10.08
CA GLU A 119 23.36 -9.17 -9.76
C GLU A 119 23.59 -10.56 -10.37
N ASN A 120 22.51 -11.31 -10.60
CA ASN A 120 22.52 -12.59 -11.28
C ASN A 120 22.34 -12.50 -12.81
N GLY A 121 22.37 -11.30 -13.39
CA GLY A 121 22.29 -11.10 -14.84
C GLY A 121 20.91 -11.39 -15.45
N LEU A 122 19.84 -11.32 -14.65
CA LEU A 122 18.46 -11.58 -15.09
C LEU A 122 17.71 -10.30 -15.47
N ILE A 123 18.11 -9.17 -14.88
CA ILE A 123 17.54 -7.85 -15.15
C ILE A 123 18.40 -7.10 -16.16
N SER A 124 17.73 -6.50 -17.12
CA SER A 124 18.29 -5.55 -18.06
C SER A 124 17.81 -4.14 -17.73
N VAL A 125 18.71 -3.17 -17.86
CA VAL A 125 18.39 -1.75 -17.67
C VAL A 125 18.74 -0.95 -18.92
N ARG A 126 17.92 0.05 -19.23
CA ARG A 126 18.23 1.07 -20.22
C ARG A 126 18.82 2.28 -19.51
N VAL A 127 19.94 2.80 -20.02
CA VAL A 127 20.59 3.98 -19.44
C VAL A 127 20.16 5.22 -20.20
N GLU A 128 19.53 6.16 -19.49
CA GLU A 128 19.13 7.47 -20.01
C GLU A 128 19.61 8.56 -19.06
N GLN A 129 20.40 9.52 -19.56
CA GLN A 129 20.97 10.61 -18.74
C GLN A 129 21.69 10.09 -17.48
N ASP A 130 22.47 9.02 -17.62
CA ASP A 130 23.17 8.31 -16.54
C ASP A 130 22.27 7.62 -15.49
N LEU A 131 20.95 7.63 -15.69
CA LEU A 131 19.98 6.93 -14.84
C LEU A 131 19.59 5.58 -15.45
N GLU A 132 19.32 4.60 -14.59
CA GLU A 132 19.03 3.22 -14.98
C GLU A 132 17.53 2.95 -14.91
N LEU A 133 16.87 2.81 -16.05
CA LEU A 133 15.46 2.45 -16.16
C LEU A 133 15.33 0.93 -16.34
N LEU A 134 14.44 0.29 -15.58
CA LEU A 134 14.16 -1.14 -15.74
C LEU A 134 13.57 -1.39 -17.13
N ASP A 135 14.17 -2.30 -17.90
CA ASP A 135 13.61 -2.76 -19.16
C ASP A 135 13.01 -4.15 -19.00
N THR A 136 11.71 -4.18 -18.70
CA THR A 136 10.98 -5.43 -18.46
C THR A 136 10.84 -6.27 -19.73
N GLY A 137 10.98 -5.70 -20.93
CA GLY A 137 10.79 -6.43 -22.19
C GLY A 137 11.99 -7.28 -22.59
N ILE A 138 13.21 -6.88 -22.21
CA ILE A 138 14.44 -7.61 -22.52
C ILE A 138 15.09 -8.25 -21.28
N SER A 139 14.55 -8.01 -20.08
CA SER A 139 14.96 -8.74 -18.87
C SER A 139 14.55 -10.21 -19.01
N LYS A 140 15.39 -11.14 -18.58
CA LYS A 140 15.04 -12.57 -18.56
C LYS A 140 13.96 -12.86 -17.52
N ALA A 141 14.09 -12.23 -16.35
CA ALA A 141 13.09 -12.26 -15.30
C ALA A 141 13.10 -10.94 -14.52
N PHE A 142 11.95 -10.49 -14.03
CA PHE A 142 11.82 -9.30 -13.18
C PHE A 142 10.70 -9.47 -12.16
N ALA A 143 10.77 -8.72 -11.06
CA ALA A 143 9.77 -8.75 -10.01
C ALA A 143 8.98 -7.44 -9.91
N THR A 144 7.67 -7.55 -9.66
CA THR A 144 6.85 -6.45 -9.15
C THR A 144 6.59 -6.70 -7.67
N ALA A 145 7.06 -5.79 -6.82
CA ALA A 145 7.03 -5.94 -5.37
C ALA A 145 5.91 -5.10 -4.76
N ASP A 146 5.17 -5.67 -3.82
CA ASP A 146 4.18 -4.98 -3.02
C ASP A 146 4.23 -5.51 -1.58
N HIS A 147 4.82 -4.72 -0.67
CA HIS A 147 5.02 -5.12 0.71
C HIS A 147 5.73 -6.48 0.87
N GLN A 148 5.11 -7.46 1.54
CA GLN A 148 5.70 -8.77 1.83
C GLN A 148 5.40 -9.81 0.75
N ILE A 149 4.84 -9.40 -0.39
CA ILE A 149 4.59 -10.26 -1.54
C ILE A 149 5.24 -9.67 -2.79
N ALA A 150 5.77 -10.53 -3.66
CA ALA A 150 6.30 -10.12 -4.96
C ALA A 150 5.92 -11.13 -6.03
N HIS A 151 5.52 -10.62 -7.20
CA HIS A 151 5.26 -11.43 -8.38
C HIS A 151 6.50 -11.39 -9.27
N VAL A 152 7.01 -12.55 -9.66
CA VAL A 152 8.17 -12.67 -10.56
C VAL A 152 7.68 -13.16 -11.92
N TYR A 153 8.02 -12.40 -12.95
CA TYR A 153 7.65 -12.65 -14.34
C TYR A 153 8.88 -13.04 -15.16
N PHE A 154 8.72 -13.95 -16.10
CA PHE A 154 9.79 -14.50 -16.94
C PHE A 154 9.50 -14.22 -18.42
N ASN A 155 10.47 -13.61 -19.10
CA ASN A 155 10.50 -13.62 -20.56
C ASN A 155 11.34 -14.80 -21.09
N ASP A 156 12.21 -15.37 -20.26
CA ASP A 156 12.97 -16.58 -20.56
C ASP A 156 12.68 -17.66 -19.51
N LEU A 157 11.77 -18.58 -19.86
CA LEU A 157 11.35 -19.67 -18.98
C LEU A 157 12.49 -20.66 -18.67
N SER A 158 13.58 -20.67 -19.44
CA SER A 158 14.73 -21.54 -19.14
C SER A 158 15.47 -21.14 -17.87
N GLU A 159 15.31 -19.90 -17.40
CA GLU A 159 15.91 -19.41 -16.14
C GLU A 159 15.06 -19.77 -14.91
N ARG A 160 13.87 -20.37 -15.06
CA ARG A 160 12.91 -20.59 -13.96
C ARG A 160 13.53 -21.27 -12.75
N GLU A 161 14.16 -22.43 -12.94
CA GLU A 161 14.75 -23.21 -11.83
C GLU A 161 15.91 -22.49 -11.17
N ARG A 162 16.71 -21.76 -11.95
CA ARG A 162 17.81 -20.94 -11.44
C ARG A 162 17.29 -19.80 -10.58
N VAL A 163 16.27 -19.07 -11.04
CA VAL A 163 15.64 -17.98 -10.29
C VAL A 163 14.99 -18.51 -9.02
N LYS A 164 14.22 -19.60 -9.11
CA LYS A 164 13.63 -20.25 -7.93
C LYS A 164 14.69 -20.57 -6.88
N THR A 165 15.79 -21.20 -7.29
CA THR A 165 16.92 -21.54 -6.40
C THR A 165 17.55 -20.30 -5.78
N ILE A 166 17.77 -19.22 -6.53
CA ILE A 166 18.32 -17.96 -5.99
C ILE A 166 17.40 -17.40 -4.91
N LEU A 167 16.10 -17.36 -5.19
CA LEU A 167 15.10 -16.78 -4.29
C LEU A 167 14.89 -17.64 -3.03
N GLU A 168 14.85 -18.96 -3.15
CA GLU A 168 14.74 -19.89 -2.00
C GLU A 168 15.95 -19.80 -1.06
N ASN A 169 17.13 -19.46 -1.58
CA ASN A 169 18.35 -19.29 -0.79
C ASN A 169 18.59 -17.83 -0.34
N THR A 170 17.67 -16.91 -0.62
CA THR A 170 17.79 -15.52 -0.20
C THR A 170 17.26 -15.35 1.22
N GLU A 171 18.08 -14.82 2.12
CA GLU A 171 17.66 -14.53 3.50
C GLU A 171 16.47 -13.57 3.55
N GLY A 172 15.47 -13.91 4.36
CA GLY A 172 14.24 -13.14 4.53
C GLY A 172 13.13 -13.51 3.53
N ILE A 173 13.37 -14.41 2.57
CA ILE A 173 12.32 -14.99 1.72
C ILE A 173 11.78 -16.25 2.40
N ALA A 174 10.47 -16.24 2.68
CA ALA A 174 9.79 -17.31 3.39
C ALA A 174 9.28 -18.43 2.47
N LEU A 175 8.77 -18.05 1.30
CA LEU A 175 8.12 -18.94 0.33
C LEU A 175 8.43 -18.48 -1.08
N VAL A 176 8.67 -19.44 -1.97
CA VAL A 176 8.72 -19.27 -3.43
C VAL A 176 7.71 -20.24 -4.03
N LEU A 177 6.57 -19.70 -4.47
CA LEU A 177 5.43 -20.46 -4.97
C LEU A 177 5.52 -20.59 -6.49
N ASP A 178 5.66 -21.84 -6.95
CA ASP A 178 5.50 -22.20 -8.35
C ASP A 178 4.02 -22.51 -8.69
N GLU A 179 3.74 -23.23 -9.78
CA GLU A 179 2.36 -23.51 -10.19
C GLU A 179 1.57 -24.30 -9.14
N GLU A 180 2.20 -25.25 -8.46
CA GLU A 180 1.52 -26.07 -7.45
C GLU A 180 1.33 -25.26 -6.17
N GLY A 181 2.37 -24.58 -5.70
CA GLY A 181 2.28 -23.69 -4.54
C GLY A 181 1.25 -22.57 -4.73
N LYS A 182 1.17 -21.97 -5.93
CA LYS A 182 0.13 -20.97 -6.25
C LYS A 182 -1.27 -21.55 -6.14
N LYS A 183 -1.51 -22.81 -6.54
CA LYS A 183 -2.83 -23.45 -6.42
C LYS A 183 -3.20 -23.71 -4.97
N GLU A 184 -2.26 -24.23 -4.19
CA GLU A 184 -2.45 -24.50 -2.75
C GLU A 184 -2.82 -23.23 -1.97
N HIS A 185 -2.28 -22.09 -2.39
CA HIS A 185 -2.55 -20.78 -1.78
C HIS A 185 -3.64 -19.97 -2.48
N HIS A 186 -4.36 -20.53 -3.47
CA HIS A 186 -5.41 -19.85 -4.24
C HIS A 186 -4.93 -18.58 -4.99
N LEU A 187 -3.68 -18.58 -5.44
CA LEU A 187 -3.03 -17.50 -6.19
C LEU A 187 -2.75 -17.87 -7.65
N ASN A 188 -3.26 -19.01 -8.16
CA ASN A 188 -3.08 -19.43 -9.56
C ASN A 188 -4.02 -18.66 -10.51
N HIS A 189 -3.75 -17.38 -10.73
CA HIS A 189 -4.55 -16.52 -11.60
C HIS A 189 -3.74 -16.09 -12.84
N GLU A 190 -4.42 -15.78 -13.96
CA GLU A 190 -3.77 -15.28 -15.19
C GLU A 190 -2.98 -13.96 -15.01
N ARG A 191 -3.22 -13.24 -13.90
CA ARG A 191 -2.53 -11.99 -13.53
C ARG A 191 -1.38 -12.22 -12.55
N SER A 192 -1.24 -13.45 -12.04
CA SER A 192 -0.16 -13.81 -11.16
C SER A 192 1.16 -13.93 -11.92
N GLY A 193 2.28 -13.65 -11.26
CA GLY A 193 3.59 -13.94 -11.82
C GLY A 193 3.79 -15.45 -12.03
N ASP A 194 4.77 -15.81 -12.84
CA ASP A 194 5.16 -17.21 -13.03
C ASP A 194 5.63 -17.84 -11.71
N LEU A 195 6.24 -17.03 -10.84
CA LEU A 195 6.42 -17.33 -9.42
C LEU A 195 5.78 -16.23 -8.56
N ILE A 196 5.30 -16.60 -7.37
CA ILE A 196 4.94 -15.66 -6.31
C ILE A 196 5.87 -15.89 -5.13
N VAL A 197 6.40 -14.82 -4.57
CA VAL A 197 7.36 -14.86 -3.49
C VAL A 197 6.75 -14.16 -2.28
N MET A 198 6.89 -14.76 -1.09
CA MET A 198 6.48 -14.14 0.16
C MET A 198 7.68 -13.96 1.09
N ALA A 199 7.75 -12.82 1.75
CA ALA A 199 8.79 -12.51 2.72
C ALA A 199 8.51 -13.17 4.08
N GLU A 200 9.56 -13.33 4.88
CA GLU A 200 9.43 -13.60 6.31
C GLU A 200 8.72 -12.45 7.02
N THR A 201 8.18 -12.71 8.22
CA THR A 201 7.33 -11.75 8.92
C THR A 201 8.02 -10.42 9.19
N ASN A 202 9.33 -10.41 9.48
CA ASN A 202 10.11 -9.20 9.72
C ASN A 202 10.70 -8.56 8.44
N ALA A 203 10.43 -9.13 7.26
CA ALA A 203 11.02 -8.70 6.00
C ALA A 203 9.96 -8.22 5.00
N TRP A 204 10.38 -7.45 4.00
CA TRP A 204 9.52 -6.93 2.93
C TRP A 204 10.32 -6.64 1.65
N PHE A 205 9.67 -6.57 0.50
CA PHE A 205 10.32 -6.38 -0.80
C PHE A 205 10.28 -4.93 -1.30
N THR A 206 11.42 -4.44 -1.78
CA THR A 206 11.47 -3.17 -2.53
C THR A 206 11.46 -3.46 -4.03
N TYR A 207 10.95 -2.54 -4.84
CA TYR A 207 11.05 -2.65 -6.31
C TYR A 207 12.44 -2.33 -6.90
N TYR A 208 13.38 -1.85 -6.08
CA TYR A 208 14.64 -1.25 -6.55
C TYR A 208 15.45 -2.19 -7.43
N HIS A 209 15.81 -1.72 -8.63
CA HIS A 209 16.63 -2.45 -9.60
C HIS A 209 18.01 -1.81 -9.85
N TRP A 210 18.23 -0.56 -9.42
CA TRP A 210 19.53 0.11 -9.53
C TRP A 210 20.50 -0.40 -8.46
N LEU A 211 21.76 -0.62 -8.80
CA LEU A 211 22.79 -1.05 -7.85
C LEU A 211 23.49 0.13 -7.15
N ASP A 212 23.42 1.32 -7.75
CA ASP A 212 23.95 2.57 -7.22
C ASP A 212 22.82 3.61 -7.14
N ASP A 213 22.58 4.15 -5.95
CA ASP A 213 21.54 5.16 -5.69
C ASP A 213 21.77 6.49 -6.45
N ALA A 214 22.99 6.74 -6.94
CA ALA A 214 23.28 7.84 -7.84
C ALA A 214 22.69 7.64 -9.25
N LYS A 215 22.43 6.39 -9.64
CA LYS A 215 21.84 6.00 -10.93
C LYS A 215 20.35 5.67 -10.85
N ALA A 216 19.74 5.82 -9.68
CA ALA A 216 18.32 5.59 -9.50
C ALA A 216 17.50 6.48 -10.45
N PRO A 217 16.39 5.99 -11.05
CA PRO A 217 15.49 6.81 -11.84
C PRO A 217 15.04 8.07 -11.09
N ASP A 218 14.77 9.14 -11.83
CA ASP A 218 14.32 10.40 -11.25
C ASP A 218 13.03 10.23 -10.43
N PHE A 219 12.10 9.41 -10.91
CA PHE A 219 10.84 9.07 -10.26
C PHE A 219 11.02 8.33 -8.93
N ALA A 220 12.16 7.70 -8.68
CA ALA A 220 12.41 6.98 -7.43
C ALA A 220 12.41 7.94 -6.22
N ARG A 221 12.74 9.22 -6.44
CA ARG A 221 12.74 10.27 -5.40
C ARG A 221 11.43 11.07 -5.37
N LEU A 222 10.43 10.67 -6.14
CA LEU A 222 9.12 11.31 -6.23
C LEU A 222 8.05 10.43 -5.59
N VAL A 223 6.88 11.04 -5.38
CA VAL A 223 5.60 10.33 -5.24
C VAL A 223 5.07 10.14 -6.67
N ASP A 224 5.36 9.00 -7.28
CA ASP A 224 5.06 8.71 -8.70
C ASP A 224 4.75 7.22 -8.92
N ILE A 225 3.64 6.80 -8.32
CA ILE A 225 3.22 5.40 -8.17
C ILE A 225 3.04 4.68 -9.51
N HIS A 226 2.77 5.42 -10.59
CA HIS A 226 2.50 4.83 -11.91
C HIS A 226 3.77 4.45 -12.68
N LYS A 227 4.93 4.97 -12.29
CA LYS A 227 6.22 4.64 -12.91
C LYS A 227 7.03 3.60 -12.14
N LYS A 228 6.69 3.37 -10.87
CA LYS A 228 7.37 2.41 -10.02
C LYS A 228 6.84 1.01 -10.31
N THR A 229 7.74 0.05 -10.49
CA THR A 229 7.39 -1.36 -10.74
C THR A 229 7.08 -2.10 -9.44
N GLY A 230 6.23 -1.49 -8.62
CA GLY A 230 5.89 -1.94 -7.28
C GLY A 230 5.48 -0.77 -6.37
N TYR A 231 4.88 -1.10 -5.23
CA TYR A 231 4.57 -0.12 -4.20
C TYR A 231 5.84 0.32 -3.47
N ASP A 232 5.89 1.60 -3.09
CA ASP A 232 7.05 2.19 -2.43
C ASP A 232 6.68 2.92 -1.13
N PRO A 233 6.71 2.20 0.02
CA PRO A 233 6.37 2.80 1.30
C PRO A 233 7.36 3.90 1.74
N VAL A 234 8.56 4.01 1.16
CA VAL A 234 9.44 5.13 1.54
C VAL A 234 8.93 6.49 1.04
N GLU A 235 7.94 6.52 0.14
CA GLU A 235 7.23 7.74 -0.28
C GLU A 235 6.55 8.48 0.87
N MET A 236 6.31 7.81 2.00
CA MET A 236 5.74 8.44 3.19
C MET A 236 6.74 9.28 4.00
N PHE A 237 7.98 9.39 3.53
CA PHE A 237 9.04 10.13 4.20
C PHE A 237 9.58 11.24 3.32
N MET A 238 9.91 12.38 3.95
CA MET A 238 10.88 13.30 3.36
C MET A 238 12.28 12.80 3.70
N ASN A 239 13.23 12.95 2.78
CA ASN A 239 14.58 12.42 2.92
C ASN A 239 15.25 12.97 4.21
N PRO A 240 15.45 12.11 5.24
CA PRO A 240 15.96 12.56 6.54
C PRO A 240 17.45 12.91 6.50
N LYS A 241 18.20 12.43 5.49
CA LYS A 241 19.62 12.74 5.31
C LYS A 241 19.86 14.18 4.81
N ASN A 242 18.80 14.87 4.38
CA ASN A 242 18.88 16.26 3.94
C ASN A 242 18.21 17.20 4.99
N PRO A 243 18.99 17.94 5.81
CA PRO A 243 18.43 18.83 6.82
C PRO A 243 17.63 20.00 6.21
N LEU A 244 17.87 20.33 4.95
CA LEU A 244 17.17 21.38 4.20
C LEU A 244 16.02 20.84 3.35
N ILE A 245 15.57 19.59 3.55
CA ILE A 245 14.58 18.95 2.69
C ILE A 245 13.26 19.73 2.63
N LYS A 246 12.81 20.31 3.76
CA LYS A 246 11.61 21.15 3.82
C LYS A 246 11.80 22.47 3.07
N LEU A 247 12.99 23.08 3.14
CA LEU A 247 13.32 24.28 2.38
C LEU A 247 13.36 23.98 0.87
N ARG A 248 13.95 22.85 0.48
CA ARG A 248 13.96 22.37 -0.91
C ARG A 248 12.53 22.15 -1.43
N ALA A 249 11.65 21.55 -0.62
CA ALA A 249 10.24 21.37 -0.97
C ALA A 249 9.53 22.71 -1.18
N ALA A 250 9.70 23.66 -0.25
CA ALA A 250 9.13 25.00 -0.35
C ALA A 250 9.62 25.74 -1.60
N TYR A 251 10.92 25.66 -1.90
CA TYR A 251 11.50 26.24 -3.12
C TYR A 251 10.90 25.63 -4.39
N LYS A 252 10.75 24.30 -4.46
CA LYS A 252 10.12 23.62 -5.60
C LYS A 252 8.65 24.00 -5.75
N LEU A 253 7.93 24.16 -4.64
CA LEU A 253 6.55 24.64 -4.66
C LEU A 253 6.46 26.08 -5.18
N ALA A 254 7.38 26.96 -4.78
CA ALA A 254 7.45 28.31 -5.34
C ALA A 254 7.69 28.28 -6.86
N ARG A 255 8.61 27.44 -7.35
CA ARG A 255 8.83 27.25 -8.80
C ARG A 255 7.56 26.78 -9.52
N LYS A 256 6.83 25.82 -8.95
CA LYS A 256 5.54 25.35 -9.47
C LYS A 256 4.55 26.51 -9.62
N LEU A 257 4.38 27.30 -8.56
CA LEU A 257 3.44 28.43 -8.53
C LEU A 257 3.81 29.52 -9.55
N LEU A 258 5.10 29.66 -9.84
CA LEU A 258 5.62 30.56 -10.88
C LEU A 258 5.57 29.96 -12.30
N GLY A 259 5.00 28.77 -12.48
CA GLY A 259 4.82 28.12 -13.79
C GLY A 259 6.06 27.42 -14.34
N PHE A 260 7.12 27.25 -13.54
CA PHE A 260 8.32 26.51 -13.97
C PHE A 260 8.12 25.00 -13.86
N ARG A 261 8.77 24.26 -14.77
CA ARG A 261 8.95 22.81 -14.61
C ARG A 261 9.73 22.51 -13.33
N TYR A 262 9.25 21.53 -12.58
CA TYR A 262 9.84 21.10 -11.31
C TYR A 262 9.65 19.60 -11.14
N LEU A 263 10.53 18.98 -10.35
CA LEU A 263 10.37 17.63 -9.82
C LEU A 263 10.34 17.74 -8.30
N MET A 264 9.38 17.11 -7.61
CA MET A 264 9.33 17.10 -6.14
C MET A 264 10.18 15.96 -5.56
N ASP A 265 11.49 16.00 -5.81
CA ASP A 265 12.48 14.95 -5.47
C ASP A 265 12.86 14.89 -3.98
N VAL A 266 11.85 14.79 -3.13
CA VAL A 266 12.01 14.86 -1.67
C VAL A 266 12.03 13.51 -0.98
N ILE A 267 11.77 12.42 -1.71
CA ILE A 267 11.66 11.07 -1.15
C ILE A 267 13.05 10.43 -1.00
N PRO A 268 13.36 9.76 0.14
CA PRO A 268 14.60 9.01 0.31
C PRO A 268 14.59 7.72 -0.52
N LEU A 269 15.76 7.07 -0.65
CA LEU A 269 15.85 5.69 -1.15
C LEU A 269 16.16 4.69 -0.03
N ASP A 270 16.11 5.14 1.22
CA ASP A 270 16.48 4.34 2.39
C ASP A 270 15.30 3.49 2.85
N ALA A 271 15.23 2.26 2.35
CA ALA A 271 14.17 1.29 2.67
C ALA A 271 14.14 0.90 4.16
N THR A 272 15.22 1.13 4.92
CA THR A 272 15.25 0.80 6.35
C THR A 272 14.35 1.69 7.19
N LEU A 273 13.83 2.79 6.62
CA LEU A 273 12.89 3.70 7.29
C LEU A 273 11.52 3.08 7.54
N VAL A 274 11.12 2.12 6.72
CA VAL A 274 9.83 1.42 6.83
C VAL A 274 9.86 0.47 8.01
N LYS A 275 8.81 0.49 8.83
CA LYS A 275 8.72 -0.27 10.08
C LYS A 275 7.50 -1.17 10.17
N GLY A 276 6.50 -0.97 9.31
CA GLY A 276 5.36 -1.87 9.17
C GLY A 276 5.14 -2.30 7.72
N SER A 277 4.67 -3.53 7.54
CA SER A 277 4.31 -4.08 6.23
C SER A 277 3.17 -5.09 6.37
N HIS A 278 2.65 -5.56 5.24
CA HIS A 278 1.57 -6.55 5.19
C HIS A 278 1.66 -7.46 3.95
N GLY A 279 0.69 -8.34 3.76
CA GLY A 279 0.60 -9.24 2.59
C GLY A 279 1.24 -10.62 2.80
N GLY A 280 2.03 -10.79 3.87
CA GLY A 280 2.54 -12.10 4.28
C GLY A 280 1.48 -12.93 5.01
N ILE A 281 1.54 -14.25 4.87
CA ILE A 281 0.58 -15.19 5.49
C ILE A 281 1.05 -15.79 6.82
N ARG A 282 2.29 -15.47 7.24
CA ARG A 282 2.93 -16.02 8.44
C ARG A 282 2.83 -15.10 9.67
N ALA A 283 2.19 -13.93 9.54
CA ALA A 283 2.01 -13.01 10.65
C ALA A 283 1.20 -13.68 11.79
N GLY A 284 1.52 -13.33 13.03
CA GLY A 284 0.78 -13.83 14.19
C GLY A 284 -0.67 -13.36 14.21
N LYS A 285 -1.55 -14.12 14.88
CA LYS A 285 -3.00 -13.82 14.97
C LYS A 285 -3.33 -12.43 15.50
N GLN A 286 -2.44 -11.82 16.29
CA GLN A 286 -2.59 -10.45 16.76
C GLN A 286 -2.57 -9.40 15.65
N PHE A 287 -2.07 -9.76 14.46
CA PHE A 287 -2.05 -8.91 13.27
C PHE A 287 -3.12 -9.31 12.24
N TYR A 288 -4.05 -10.20 12.60
CA TYR A 288 -5.14 -10.54 11.68
C TYR A 288 -6.12 -9.37 11.57
N PRO A 289 -6.72 -9.15 10.38
CA PRO A 289 -7.77 -8.15 10.22
C PRO A 289 -8.96 -8.46 11.14
N ILE A 290 -9.65 -7.41 11.55
CA ILE A 290 -10.83 -7.50 12.41
C ILE A 290 -12.11 -7.34 11.61
N LEU A 291 -13.16 -8.01 12.08
CA LEU A 291 -14.54 -7.83 11.65
C LEU A 291 -15.40 -7.68 12.91
N ILE A 292 -16.06 -6.55 13.05
CA ILE A 292 -17.01 -6.24 14.13
C ILE A 292 -18.35 -5.94 13.47
N SER A 293 -19.43 -6.52 13.98
CA SER A 293 -20.79 -6.31 13.45
C SER A 293 -21.80 -6.28 14.59
N ASP A 294 -22.87 -5.50 14.41
CA ASP A 294 -24.05 -5.53 15.29
C ASP A 294 -24.77 -6.90 15.22
N SER A 295 -24.69 -7.56 14.07
CA SER A 295 -25.25 -8.90 13.88
C SER A 295 -24.32 -9.97 14.44
N LYS A 296 -24.91 -10.97 15.09
CA LYS A 296 -24.15 -12.08 15.67
C LYS A 296 -23.44 -12.88 14.56
N ILE A 297 -22.11 -12.88 14.60
CA ILE A 297 -21.27 -13.75 13.79
C ILE A 297 -21.12 -15.08 14.55
N SER A 298 -21.50 -16.19 13.91
CA SER A 298 -21.54 -17.50 14.56
C SER A 298 -20.16 -18.04 14.96
N ASP A 299 -19.15 -17.75 14.14
CA ASP A 299 -17.79 -18.26 14.31
C ASP A 299 -16.82 -17.15 14.74
N LYS A 300 -15.86 -17.51 15.60
CA LYS A 300 -14.83 -16.56 16.08
C LYS A 300 -13.77 -16.23 15.02
N ASN A 301 -13.58 -17.12 14.05
CA ASN A 301 -12.69 -16.90 12.90
C ASN A 301 -13.50 -17.26 11.66
N ILE A 302 -13.47 -16.38 10.66
CA ILE A 302 -14.08 -16.62 9.35
C ILE A 302 -13.01 -16.47 8.27
N LEU A 303 -13.27 -17.01 7.09
CA LEU A 303 -12.42 -16.73 5.93
C LEU A 303 -12.74 -15.32 5.39
N ALA A 304 -11.76 -14.68 4.76
CA ALA A 304 -11.98 -13.39 4.11
C ALA A 304 -13.11 -13.44 3.06
N THR A 305 -13.27 -14.59 2.39
CA THR A 305 -14.36 -14.83 1.43
C THR A 305 -15.75 -14.85 2.06
N ASP A 306 -15.85 -15.14 3.36
CA ASP A 306 -17.12 -15.25 4.08
C ASP A 306 -17.66 -13.86 4.50
N VAL A 307 -16.83 -12.80 4.40
CA VAL A 307 -17.22 -11.41 4.70
C VAL A 307 -18.40 -10.97 3.82
N TYR A 308 -18.46 -11.46 2.56
CA TYR A 308 -19.60 -11.22 1.68
C TYR A 308 -20.91 -11.68 2.32
N ASP A 309 -20.94 -12.90 2.87
CA ASP A 309 -22.15 -13.46 3.47
C ASP A 309 -22.55 -12.72 4.75
N VAL A 310 -21.57 -12.19 5.50
CA VAL A 310 -21.85 -11.35 6.68
C VAL A 310 -22.53 -10.06 6.24
N ILE A 311 -21.99 -9.37 5.23
CA ILE A 311 -22.59 -8.14 4.70
C ILE A 311 -23.98 -8.43 4.11
N TRP A 312 -24.10 -9.49 3.30
CA TRP A 312 -25.36 -9.88 2.66
C TRP A 312 -26.47 -10.15 3.68
N LYS A 313 -26.17 -10.93 4.73
CA LYS A 313 -27.12 -11.21 5.82
C LYS A 313 -27.48 -9.95 6.60
N SER A 314 -26.57 -9.01 6.78
CA SER A 314 -26.86 -7.74 7.49
C SER A 314 -27.86 -6.85 6.74
N ILE A 315 -27.97 -7.01 5.41
CA ILE A 315 -28.90 -6.24 4.56
C ILE A 315 -30.25 -6.97 4.41
N PHE A 316 -30.22 -8.29 4.22
CA PHE A 316 -31.39 -9.06 3.78
C PHE A 316 -31.87 -10.15 4.75
N GLY A 317 -31.14 -10.41 5.84
CA GLY A 317 -31.45 -11.44 6.85
C GLY A 317 -32.18 -10.87 8.06
#